data_AF-X6MC86-F1
#
_entry.id   AF-X6MC86-F1
#
_cell.length_a   1.000
_cell.length_b   1.000
_cell.length_c   1.000
_cell.angle_alpha   90.00
_cell.angle_beta   90.00
_cell.angle_gamma   90.00
#
_symmetry.space_group_name_H-M   'P 1'
#
loop_
_entity.id
_entity.type
_entity.pdbx_description
1 polymer ?
#
loop_
_entity_poly.entity_id
_entity_poly.type
_entity_poly.pdbx_seq_one_letter_code
_entity_poly.pdbx_strand_id
1 'polypeptide(L)'
;MLLIKKIFLKISVVLVVFKGLICFVIMLVQLQQNFSEIDQEVISQTWNYFNENLAETKDILTLLTKNTLQKILCCLFLVKNIIATFFTNLEQQSQLMKLFNHFGNKIEKRTILQTWIDCNQIYIETWLKLMEIFIFFMKYVLFKNKNEYKYEFCQQLNDRLKEDNELKILREMCLHILWNILKYPNELKYRQINGQCLFNNLKLKCQRLGVNVNQTSNHFQSYLQALGFEKRNENWYYPNDDTQLAWSWEYYKEFINQQACMLICTFAVIIK
;
A
#
# COMPACT_ATOMS: atom_id res chain seq x y z
N MET A 1 13.43 -37.26 37.31
CA MET A 1 12.62 -36.02 37.51
C MET A 1 12.54 -35.12 36.27
N LEU A 2 13.67 -34.80 35.59
CA LEU A 2 13.68 -33.94 34.38
C LEU A 2 12.90 -34.50 33.17
N LEU A 3 12.95 -35.82 32.95
CA LEU A 3 12.22 -36.48 31.87
C LEU A 3 10.70 -36.38 32.03
N ILE A 4 10.20 -36.56 33.26
CA ILE A 4 8.77 -36.47 33.61
C ILE A 4 8.25 -35.04 33.37
N LYS A 5 9.02 -34.00 33.74
CA LYS A 5 8.64 -32.59 33.46
C LYS A 5 8.54 -32.30 31.95
N LYS A 6 9.45 -32.84 31.13
CA LYS A 6 9.38 -32.68 29.66
C LYS A 6 8.16 -33.37 29.04
N ILE A 7 7.81 -34.56 29.53
CA ILE A 7 6.61 -35.29 29.08
C ILE A 7 5.34 -34.52 29.47
N PHE A 8 5.26 -34.04 30.72
CA PHE A 8 4.11 -33.27 31.21
C PHE A 8 3.92 -31.96 30.42
N LEU A 9 5.01 -31.27 30.08
CA LEU A 9 4.95 -30.06 29.26
C LEU A 9 4.45 -30.35 27.84
N LYS A 10 4.91 -31.43 27.20
CA LYS A 10 4.42 -31.85 25.88
C LYS A 10 2.93 -32.21 25.90
N ILE A 11 2.49 -32.96 26.92
CA ILE A 11 1.07 -33.33 27.09
C ILE A 11 0.22 -32.08 27.31
N SER A 12 0.69 -31.13 28.13
CA SER A 12 0.00 -29.86 28.38
C SER A 12 -0.19 -29.04 27.09
N VAL A 13 0.84 -28.92 26.26
CA VAL A 13 0.75 -28.21 24.97
C VAL A 13 -0.24 -28.91 24.02
N VAL A 14 -0.19 -30.24 23.93
CA VAL A 14 -1.13 -31.00 23.09
C VAL A 14 -2.58 -30.82 23.56
N LEU A 15 -2.82 -30.83 24.87
CA LEU A 15 -4.16 -30.62 25.44
C LEU A 15 -4.70 -29.20 25.17
N VAL A 16 -3.84 -28.17 25.23
CA VAL A 16 -4.22 -26.79 24.91
C VAL A 16 -4.62 -26.65 23.44
N VAL A 17 -3.85 -27.24 22.53
CA VAL A 17 -4.15 -27.25 21.09
C VAL A 17 -5.44 -28.01 20.81
N PHE A 18 -5.65 -29.17 21.43
CA PHE A 18 -6.89 -29.95 21.30
C PHE A 18 -8.11 -29.18 21.80
N LYS A 19 -7.99 -28.46 22.91
CA LYS A 19 -9.08 -27.65 23.46
C LYS A 19 -9.46 -26.51 22.52
N GLY A 20 -8.48 -25.85 21.89
CA GLY A 20 -8.73 -24.84 20.86
C GLY A 20 -9.47 -25.40 19.65
N LEU A 21 -9.02 -26.55 19.12
CA LEU A 21 -9.66 -27.24 17.99
C LEU A 21 -11.10 -27.66 18.28
N ILE A 22 -11.37 -28.17 19.47
CA ILE A 22 -12.73 -28.56 19.88
C ILE A 22 -13.64 -27.32 19.96
N CYS A 23 -13.18 -26.24 20.59
CA CYS A 23 -13.95 -24.98 20.65
C CYS A 23 -14.22 -24.41 19.24
N PHE A 24 -13.24 -24.48 18.34
CA PHE A 24 -13.37 -24.05 16.94
C PHE A 24 -14.43 -24.86 16.18
N VAL A 25 -14.38 -26.19 16.28
CA VAL A 25 -15.38 -27.08 15.62
C VAL A 25 -16.78 -26.85 16.17
N ILE A 26 -16.93 -26.68 17.49
CA ILE A 26 -18.23 -26.39 18.12
C ILE A 26 -18.78 -25.05 17.62
N MET A 27 -17.95 -24.01 17.55
CA MET A 27 -18.35 -22.68 17.06
C MET A 27 -18.78 -22.70 15.59
N LEU A 28 -18.03 -23.40 14.72
CA LEU A 28 -18.40 -23.53 13.32
C LEU A 28 -19.71 -24.30 13.12
N VAL A 29 -19.92 -25.39 13.88
CA VAL A 29 -21.17 -26.14 13.85
C VAL A 29 -22.35 -25.26 14.29
N GLN A 30 -22.18 -24.45 15.33
CA GLN A 30 -23.21 -23.50 15.78
C GLN A 30 -23.53 -22.43 14.73
N LEU A 31 -22.51 -21.89 14.05
CA LEU A 31 -22.71 -20.94 12.96
C LEU A 31 -23.42 -21.60 11.77
N GLN A 32 -23.01 -22.81 11.38
CA GLN A 32 -23.65 -23.57 10.31
C GLN A 32 -25.13 -23.87 10.59
N GLN A 33 -25.48 -24.18 11.83
CA GLN A 33 -26.87 -24.40 12.22
C GLN A 33 -27.72 -23.12 12.12
N ASN A 34 -27.15 -21.97 12.47
CA ASN A 34 -27.86 -20.67 12.39
C ASN A 34 -27.97 -20.14 10.95
N PHE A 35 -27.08 -20.58 10.06
CA PHE A 35 -26.98 -20.10 8.68
C PHE A 35 -26.93 -21.29 7.71
N SER A 36 -27.93 -22.18 7.77
CA SER A 36 -27.97 -23.44 7.02
C SER A 36 -27.94 -23.28 5.50
N GLU A 37 -28.29 -22.09 4.98
CA GLU A 37 -28.24 -21.75 3.56
C GLU A 37 -26.85 -21.29 3.07
N ILE A 38 -25.88 -21.09 3.97
CA ILE A 38 -24.53 -20.64 3.65
C ILE A 38 -23.60 -21.85 3.66
N ASP A 39 -22.78 -21.97 2.61
CA ASP A 39 -21.80 -23.04 2.51
C ASP A 39 -20.80 -22.99 3.69
N GLN A 40 -20.43 -24.16 4.20
CA GLN A 40 -19.55 -24.31 5.34
C GLN A 40 -18.18 -23.67 5.12
N GLU A 41 -17.68 -23.67 3.88
CA GLU A 41 -16.44 -23.00 3.53
C GLU A 41 -16.54 -21.49 3.74
N VAL A 42 -17.65 -20.88 3.34
CA VAL A 42 -17.89 -19.43 3.52
C VAL A 42 -17.98 -19.06 4.99
N ILE A 43 -18.62 -19.89 5.81
CA ILE A 43 -18.68 -19.69 7.27
C ILE A 43 -17.28 -19.78 7.87
N SER A 44 -16.49 -20.79 7.50
CA SER A 44 -15.12 -20.96 8.01
C SER A 44 -14.20 -19.80 7.62
N GLN A 45 -14.30 -19.31 6.38
CA GLN A 45 -13.51 -18.19 5.90
C GLN A 45 -13.89 -16.89 6.60
N THR A 46 -15.19 -16.63 6.77
CA THR A 46 -15.69 -15.44 7.48
C THR A 46 -15.22 -15.44 8.93
N TRP A 47 -15.30 -16.59 9.61
CA TRP A 47 -14.82 -16.76 10.98
C TRP A 47 -13.32 -16.46 11.13
N ASN A 48 -12.49 -17.00 10.24
CA ASN A 48 -11.05 -16.76 10.25
C ASN A 48 -10.73 -15.28 9.95
N TYR A 49 -11.47 -14.65 9.03
CA TYR A 49 -11.28 -13.26 8.66
C TYR A 49 -11.52 -12.29 9.82
N PHE A 50 -12.53 -12.56 10.65
CA PHE A 50 -12.83 -11.77 11.83
C PHE A 50 -12.05 -12.21 13.07
N ASN A 51 -10.92 -12.92 12.90
CA ASN A 51 -10.07 -13.42 13.99
C ASN A 51 -10.88 -14.14 15.07
N GLU A 52 -11.80 -15.02 14.66
CA GLU A 52 -12.63 -15.79 15.58
C GLU A 52 -13.60 -14.93 16.43
N ASN A 53 -13.91 -13.70 15.98
CA ASN A 53 -14.92 -12.85 16.63
C ASN A 53 -16.34 -13.26 16.21
N LEU A 54 -17.06 -13.88 17.15
CA LEU A 54 -18.42 -14.39 16.94
C LEU A 54 -19.46 -13.31 16.64
N ALA A 55 -19.37 -12.15 17.29
CA ALA A 55 -20.37 -11.09 17.10
C ALA A 55 -20.28 -10.55 15.67
N GLU A 56 -19.08 -10.16 15.24
CA GLU A 56 -18.83 -9.63 13.90
C GLU A 56 -19.14 -10.68 12.81
N THR A 57 -18.77 -11.93 13.04
CA THR A 57 -19.08 -13.04 12.12
C THR A 57 -20.60 -13.23 11.97
N LYS A 58 -21.35 -13.22 13.08
CA LYS A 58 -22.81 -13.36 13.04
C LYS A 58 -23.49 -12.19 12.34
N ASP A 59 -23.05 -10.96 12.58
CA ASP A 59 -23.63 -9.78 11.94
C ASP A 59 -23.47 -9.84 10.41
N ILE A 60 -22.29 -10.24 9.94
CA ILE A 60 -22.02 -10.39 8.50
C ILE A 60 -22.79 -11.57 7.89
N LEU A 61 -22.82 -12.74 8.54
CA LEU A 61 -23.60 -13.89 8.05
C LEU A 61 -25.11 -13.60 8.04
N THR A 62 -25.61 -12.82 8.99
CA THR A 62 -27.00 -12.34 9.02
C THR A 62 -27.29 -11.42 7.84
N LEU A 63 -26.38 -10.48 7.54
CA LEU A 63 -26.48 -9.61 6.37
C LEU A 63 -26.45 -10.40 5.06
N LEU A 64 -25.60 -11.43 4.98
CA LEU A 64 -25.52 -12.34 3.82
C LEU A 64 -26.81 -13.15 3.64
N THR A 65 -27.44 -13.59 4.72
CA THR A 65 -28.67 -14.39 4.66
C THR A 65 -29.87 -13.53 4.24
N LYS A 66 -29.91 -12.25 4.63
CA LYS A 66 -31.07 -11.37 4.44
C LYS A 66 -31.24 -10.83 3.01
N ASN A 67 -30.21 -10.87 2.15
CA ASN A 67 -30.27 -10.28 0.81
C ASN A 67 -29.75 -11.23 -0.29
N THR A 68 -30.67 -11.93 -0.97
CA THR A 68 -30.37 -12.94 -2.00
C THR A 68 -29.62 -12.38 -3.23
N LEU A 69 -29.81 -11.10 -3.57
CA LEU A 69 -29.05 -10.40 -4.62
C LEU A 69 -27.68 -9.91 -4.12
N GLN A 70 -27.55 -9.66 -2.81
CA GLN A 70 -26.28 -9.31 -2.17
C GLN A 70 -25.43 -10.55 -1.90
N LYS A 71 -26.01 -11.77 -1.79
CA LYS A 71 -25.26 -13.04 -1.80
C LYS A 71 -24.42 -13.18 -3.07
N ILE A 72 -24.97 -12.88 -4.25
CA ILE A 72 -24.24 -12.97 -5.52
C ILE A 72 -23.16 -11.88 -5.61
N LEU A 73 -23.48 -10.65 -5.20
CA LEU A 73 -22.53 -9.53 -5.20
C LEU A 73 -21.41 -9.70 -4.15
N CYS A 74 -21.69 -10.16 -2.93
CA CYS A 74 -20.70 -10.40 -1.89
C CYS A 74 -19.86 -11.65 -2.19
N CYS A 75 -20.43 -12.72 -2.75
CA CYS A 75 -19.62 -13.86 -3.20
C CYS A 75 -18.70 -13.45 -4.36
N LEU A 76 -19.18 -12.67 -5.34
CA LEU A 76 -18.29 -12.12 -6.37
C LEU A 76 -17.23 -11.18 -5.80
N PHE A 77 -17.55 -10.36 -4.80
CA PHE A 77 -16.62 -9.40 -4.20
C PHE A 77 -15.59 -10.07 -3.28
N LEU A 78 -16.02 -11.02 -2.45
CA LEU A 78 -15.14 -11.83 -1.59
C LEU A 78 -14.28 -12.76 -2.43
N VAL A 79 -14.85 -13.47 -3.41
CA VAL A 79 -14.07 -14.31 -4.33
C VAL A 79 -13.11 -13.47 -5.16
N LYS A 80 -13.49 -12.28 -5.63
CA LYS A 80 -12.56 -11.37 -6.34
C LYS A 80 -11.44 -10.84 -5.42
N ASN A 81 -11.74 -10.54 -4.16
CA ASN A 81 -10.72 -10.09 -3.19
C ASN A 81 -9.80 -11.21 -2.71
N ILE A 82 -10.35 -12.42 -2.52
CA ILE A 82 -9.60 -13.64 -2.16
C ILE A 82 -8.74 -14.12 -3.34
N ILE A 83 -9.27 -14.10 -4.56
CA ILE A 83 -8.49 -14.38 -5.77
C ILE A 83 -7.42 -13.30 -5.96
N ALA A 84 -7.73 -12.02 -5.76
CA ALA A 84 -6.73 -10.95 -5.85
C ALA A 84 -5.60 -11.11 -4.82
N THR A 85 -5.89 -11.56 -3.60
CA THR A 85 -4.84 -11.86 -2.60
C THR A 85 -4.08 -13.15 -2.91
N PHE A 86 -4.72 -14.17 -3.49
CA PHE A 86 -4.06 -15.42 -3.91
C PHE A 86 -3.20 -15.28 -5.17
N PHE A 87 -3.50 -14.32 -6.06
CA PHE A 87 -2.73 -14.05 -7.27
C PHE A 87 -1.69 -12.94 -7.13
N THR A 88 -1.52 -12.35 -5.94
CA THR A 88 -0.46 -11.37 -5.71
C THR A 88 0.89 -12.04 -5.51
N ASN A 89 1.86 -11.68 -6.34
CA ASN A 89 3.28 -12.01 -6.13
C ASN A 89 3.72 -11.49 -4.73
N LEU A 90 4.64 -12.18 -4.03
CA LEU A 90 5.27 -11.73 -2.77
C LEU A 90 5.70 -10.25 -2.79
N GLU A 91 6.14 -9.76 -3.95
CA GLU A 91 6.49 -8.36 -4.19
C GLU A 91 5.28 -7.42 -4.03
N GLN A 92 4.13 -7.79 -4.58
CA GLN A 92 2.88 -7.03 -4.47
C GLN A 92 2.35 -7.03 -3.03
N GLN A 93 2.49 -8.14 -2.30
CA GLN A 93 2.14 -8.19 -0.87
C GLN A 93 3.03 -7.26 -0.03
N SER A 94 4.33 -7.24 -0.31
CA SER A 94 5.28 -6.32 0.33
C SER A 94 4.95 -4.86 0.05
N GLN A 95 4.60 -4.55 -1.20
CA GLN A 95 4.16 -3.21 -1.62
C GLN A 95 2.85 -2.79 -0.95
N LEU A 96 1.85 -3.65 -0.92
CA LEU A 96 0.60 -3.39 -0.20
C LEU A 96 0.84 -3.15 1.30
N MET A 97 1.79 -3.89 1.91
CA MET A 97 2.14 -3.68 3.31
C MET A 97 2.85 -2.35 3.57
N LYS A 98 3.64 -1.85 2.62
CA LYS A 98 4.17 -0.47 2.67
C LYS A 98 3.05 0.56 2.61
N LEU A 99 2.02 0.35 1.78
CA LEU A 99 0.85 1.24 1.73
C LEU A 99 0.11 1.23 3.08
N PHE A 100 -0.13 0.07 3.67
CA PHE A 100 -0.75 -0.02 5.00
C PHE A 100 0.11 0.61 6.10
N ASN A 101 1.42 0.41 6.09
CA ASN A 101 2.32 1.04 7.06
C ASN A 101 2.31 2.57 6.93
N HIS A 102 2.24 3.09 5.70
CA HIS A 102 2.29 4.53 5.46
C HIS A 102 0.94 5.23 5.67
N PHE A 103 -0.16 4.60 5.23
CA PHE A 103 -1.51 5.19 5.20
C PHE A 103 -2.47 4.60 6.22
N GLY A 104 -2.19 3.45 6.84
CA GLY A 104 -3.17 2.72 7.67
C GLY A 104 -3.67 3.47 8.91
N ASN A 105 -2.91 4.47 9.36
CA ASN A 105 -3.31 5.38 10.45
C ASN A 105 -3.91 6.71 9.93
N LYS A 106 -3.97 6.90 8.61
CA LYS A 106 -4.36 8.14 7.92
C LYS A 106 -5.63 7.95 7.08
N ILE A 107 -5.82 6.77 6.51
CA ILE A 107 -6.91 6.39 5.62
C ILE A 107 -7.45 5.04 6.11
N GLU A 108 -8.76 4.85 6.05
CA GLU A 108 -9.38 3.57 6.39
C GLU A 108 -8.77 2.43 5.55
N LYS A 109 -8.43 1.31 6.20
CA LYS A 109 -7.79 0.16 5.55
C LYS A 109 -8.58 -0.37 4.35
N ARG A 110 -9.91 -0.34 4.41
CA ARG A 110 -10.78 -0.71 3.28
C ARG A 110 -10.55 0.18 2.06
N THR A 111 -10.35 1.48 2.26
CA THR A 111 -10.10 2.45 1.20
C THR A 111 -8.72 2.23 0.60
N ILE A 112 -7.70 1.93 1.42
CA ILE A 112 -6.37 1.55 0.95
C ILE A 112 -6.42 0.32 0.03
N LEU A 113 -7.11 -0.73 0.48
CA LEU A 113 -7.25 -1.96 -0.29
C LEU A 113 -8.06 -1.77 -1.58
N GLN A 114 -9.15 -1.00 -1.50
CA GLN A 114 -9.97 -0.71 -2.68
C GLN A 114 -9.17 0.08 -3.72
N THR A 115 -8.47 1.13 -3.31
CA THR A 115 -7.61 1.92 -4.22
C THR A 115 -6.49 1.06 -4.82
N TRP A 116 -5.91 0.15 -4.04
CA TRP A 116 -4.92 -0.82 -4.55
C TRP A 116 -5.49 -1.70 -5.67
N ILE A 117 -6.72 -2.19 -5.50
CA ILE A 117 -7.42 -2.97 -6.52
C ILE A 117 -7.75 -2.11 -7.74
N ASP A 118 -8.27 -0.90 -7.52
CA ASP A 118 -8.69 0.02 -8.57
C ASP A 118 -7.51 0.51 -9.43
N CYS A 119 -6.31 0.58 -8.85
CA CYS A 119 -5.05 0.90 -9.51
C CYS A 119 -4.32 -0.35 -10.03
N ASN A 120 -5.05 -1.43 -10.30
CA ASN A 120 -4.51 -2.68 -10.86
C ASN A 120 -3.31 -3.25 -10.09
N GLN A 121 -3.24 -3.00 -8.77
CA GLN A 121 -2.15 -3.45 -7.92
C GLN A 121 -0.78 -2.86 -8.31
N ILE A 122 -0.79 -1.67 -8.90
CA ILE A 122 0.41 -0.89 -9.22
C ILE A 122 0.69 0.04 -8.03
N TYR A 123 1.82 -0.19 -7.35
CA TYR A 123 2.18 0.54 -6.12
C TYR A 123 2.22 2.05 -6.28
N ILE A 124 2.83 2.53 -7.36
CA ILE A 124 2.99 3.98 -7.57
C ILE A 124 1.64 4.64 -7.81
N GLU A 125 0.82 4.09 -8.72
CA GLU A 125 -0.53 4.58 -8.97
C GLU A 125 -1.40 4.57 -7.71
N THR A 126 -1.34 3.48 -6.96
CA THR A 126 -2.09 3.35 -5.69
C THR A 126 -1.63 4.39 -4.67
N TRP A 127 -0.31 4.53 -4.51
CA TRP A 127 0.28 5.49 -3.58
C TRP A 127 -0.13 6.93 -3.93
N LEU A 128 -0.11 7.28 -5.22
CA LEU A 128 -0.52 8.58 -5.74
C LEU A 128 -1.98 8.89 -5.39
N LYS A 129 -2.87 7.93 -5.69
CA LYS A 129 -4.30 8.10 -5.47
C LYS A 129 -4.65 8.14 -3.97
N LEU A 130 -3.95 7.37 -3.14
CA LEU A 130 -4.09 7.46 -1.70
C LEU A 130 -3.54 8.78 -1.15
N MET A 131 -2.46 9.33 -1.72
CA MET A 131 -2.00 10.68 -1.38
C MET A 131 -3.04 11.74 -1.74
N GLU A 132 -3.67 11.65 -2.92
CA GLU A 132 -4.72 12.58 -3.32
C GLU A 132 -5.91 12.54 -2.34
N ILE A 133 -6.39 11.33 -2.02
CA ILE A 133 -7.45 11.11 -1.03
C ILE A 133 -7.05 11.72 0.32
N PHE A 134 -5.83 11.45 0.78
CA PHE A 134 -5.32 12.00 2.02
C PHE A 134 -5.30 13.53 2.00
N ILE A 135 -4.73 14.14 0.95
CA ILE A 135 -4.67 15.60 0.78
C ILE A 135 -6.07 16.21 0.77
N PHE A 136 -7.03 15.57 0.10
CA PHE A 136 -8.43 16.01 0.08
C PHE A 136 -9.05 16.03 1.47
N PHE A 137 -8.92 14.93 2.24
CA PHE A 137 -9.38 14.87 3.63
C PHE A 137 -8.68 15.93 4.50
N MET A 138 -7.38 16.11 4.32
CA MET A 138 -6.59 17.10 5.05
C MET A 138 -7.05 18.53 4.76
N LYS A 139 -7.30 18.86 3.50
CA LYS A 139 -7.85 20.15 3.09
C LYS A 139 -9.21 20.37 3.77
N TYR A 140 -10.10 19.39 3.72
CA TYR A 140 -11.40 19.48 4.37
C TYR A 140 -11.31 19.76 5.87
N VAL A 141 -10.44 19.02 6.60
CA VAL A 141 -10.24 19.21 8.05
C VAL A 141 -9.66 20.60 8.36
N LEU A 142 -8.67 21.05 7.59
CA LEU A 142 -8.00 22.35 7.78
C LEU A 142 -8.93 23.55 7.52
N PHE A 143 -9.84 23.44 6.54
CA PHE A 143 -10.79 24.50 6.21
C PHE A 143 -11.94 24.61 7.23
N LYS A 144 -12.26 23.52 7.95
CA LYS A 144 -13.40 23.47 8.87
C LYS A 144 -13.08 23.97 10.29
N ASN A 145 -11.82 23.87 10.74
CA ASN A 145 -11.42 24.27 12.09
C ASN A 145 -10.77 25.67 12.12
N LYS A 146 -11.51 26.66 12.62
CA LYS A 146 -11.08 28.08 12.73
C LYS A 146 -10.24 28.43 13.98
N ASN A 147 -9.93 27.50 14.89
CA ASN A 147 -9.36 27.82 16.22
C ASN A 147 -8.02 27.10 16.55
N GLU A 148 -7.42 27.55 17.67
CA GLU A 148 -6.09 27.33 18.27
C GLU A 148 -5.50 25.90 18.23
N TYR A 149 -6.33 24.85 18.17
CA TYR A 149 -5.91 23.44 17.94
C TYR A 149 -5.21 23.17 16.59
N LYS A 150 -5.21 24.17 15.71
CA LYS A 150 -4.54 24.11 14.41
C LYS A 150 -3.03 23.91 14.53
N TYR A 151 -2.37 24.45 15.55
CA TYR A 151 -0.90 24.43 15.65
C TYR A 151 -0.33 23.04 16.01
N GLU A 152 -0.88 22.42 17.05
CA GLU A 152 -0.43 21.10 17.52
C GLU A 152 -0.71 20.01 16.47
N PHE A 153 -1.87 20.08 15.81
CA PHE A 153 -2.20 19.20 14.68
C PHE A 153 -1.25 19.44 13.49
N CYS A 154 -0.94 20.69 13.14
CA CYS A 154 0.00 21.03 12.07
C CYS A 154 1.44 20.60 12.36
N GLN A 155 1.93 20.68 13.61
CA GLN A 155 3.25 20.17 14.00
C GLN A 155 3.30 18.64 13.89
N GLN A 156 2.31 17.93 14.45
CA GLN A 156 2.22 16.48 14.31
C GLN A 156 2.11 16.05 12.83
N LEU A 157 1.45 16.85 11.99
CA LEU A 157 1.40 16.64 10.56
C LEU A 157 2.74 16.87 9.88
N ASN A 158 3.48 17.91 10.27
CA ASN A 158 4.81 18.19 9.69
C ASN A 158 5.78 17.04 9.99
N ASP A 159 5.73 16.50 11.20
CA ASP A 159 6.54 15.33 11.59
C ASP A 159 6.08 14.05 10.86
N ARG A 160 4.77 13.90 10.60
CA ARG A 160 4.17 12.76 9.87
C ARG A 160 4.24 12.85 8.34
N LEU A 161 4.43 14.06 7.81
CA LEU A 161 4.58 14.39 6.38
C LEU A 161 6.02 14.71 6.02
N LYS A 162 6.95 14.59 6.98
CA LYS A 162 8.38 14.64 6.69
C LYS A 162 8.64 13.62 5.60
N GLU A 163 9.01 14.14 4.45
CA GLU A 163 9.31 13.32 3.30
C GLU A 163 10.38 12.31 3.68
N ASP A 164 10.08 11.03 3.47
CA ASP A 164 11.06 9.99 3.67
C ASP A 164 12.29 10.27 2.78
N ASN A 165 13.49 10.17 3.36
CA ASN A 165 14.73 10.46 2.65
C ASN A 165 14.87 9.61 1.38
N GLU A 166 14.36 8.37 1.38
CA GLU A 166 14.29 7.50 0.21
C GLU A 166 13.42 8.15 -0.87
N LEU A 167 12.17 8.51 -0.55
CA LEU A 167 11.24 9.14 -1.49
C LEU A 167 11.80 10.46 -2.06
N LYS A 168 12.46 11.26 -1.23
CA LYS A 168 13.11 12.50 -1.66
C LYS A 168 14.16 12.25 -2.74
N ILE A 169 14.99 11.21 -2.57
CA ILE A 169 16.00 10.80 -3.54
C ILE A 169 15.35 10.33 -4.84
N LEU A 170 14.37 9.41 -4.72
CA LEU A 170 13.67 8.84 -5.88
C LEU A 170 13.02 9.96 -6.70
N ARG A 171 12.30 10.87 -6.05
CA ARG A 171 11.62 11.99 -6.72
C ARG A 171 12.59 12.94 -7.41
N GLU A 172 13.64 13.38 -6.71
CA GLU A 172 14.60 14.34 -7.28
C GLU A 172 15.23 13.79 -8.57
N MET A 173 15.64 12.52 -8.54
CA MET A 173 16.23 11.87 -9.70
C MET A 173 15.21 11.65 -10.83
N CYS A 174 13.98 11.21 -10.51
CA CYS A 174 12.92 11.04 -11.51
C CYS A 174 12.54 12.35 -12.18
N LEU A 175 12.36 13.44 -11.41
CA LEU A 175 12.06 14.76 -11.95
C LEU A 175 13.14 15.25 -12.91
N HIS A 176 14.41 15.01 -12.58
CA HIS A 176 15.50 15.40 -13.47
C HIS A 176 15.49 14.63 -14.78
N ILE A 177 15.22 13.32 -14.73
CA ILE A 177 15.10 12.46 -15.91
C ILE A 177 13.93 12.90 -16.79
N LEU A 178 12.73 13.00 -16.20
CA LEU A 178 11.51 13.40 -16.89
C LEU A 178 11.65 14.78 -17.52
N TRP A 179 12.24 15.74 -16.80
CA TRP A 179 12.50 17.07 -17.33
C TRP A 179 13.41 17.06 -18.55
N ASN A 180 14.47 16.26 -18.56
CA ASN A 180 15.37 16.16 -19.71
C ASN A 180 14.65 15.59 -20.95
N ILE A 181 13.79 14.58 -20.76
CA ILE A 181 12.96 14.01 -21.85
C ILE A 181 11.96 15.04 -22.37
N LEU A 182 11.23 15.70 -21.47
CA LEU A 182 10.20 16.69 -21.83
C LEU A 182 10.79 17.93 -22.51
N LYS A 183 11.96 18.38 -22.04
CA LYS A 183 12.64 19.56 -22.59
C LYS A 183 13.24 19.28 -23.97
N TYR A 184 13.70 18.05 -24.20
CA TYR A 184 14.40 17.66 -25.43
C TYR A 184 13.83 16.35 -26.00
N PRO A 185 12.56 16.34 -26.44
CA PRO A 185 11.86 15.10 -26.79
C PRO A 185 12.49 14.35 -27.96
N ASN A 186 13.16 15.06 -28.88
CA ASN A 186 13.76 14.45 -30.08
C ASN A 186 15.22 14.01 -29.87
N GLU A 187 15.81 14.27 -28.69
CA GLU A 187 17.20 13.95 -28.42
C GLU A 187 17.32 12.57 -27.76
N LEU A 188 17.71 11.56 -28.57
CA LEU A 188 17.87 10.17 -28.11
C LEU A 188 18.78 10.01 -26.89
N LYS A 189 19.77 10.90 -26.72
CA LYS A 189 20.70 10.85 -25.58
C LYS A 189 20.00 11.02 -24.23
N TYR A 190 18.87 11.73 -24.16
CA TYR A 190 18.10 11.91 -22.91
C TYR A 190 17.08 10.80 -22.68
N ARG A 191 16.79 9.99 -23.72
CA ARG A 191 15.98 8.78 -23.62
C ARG A 191 16.80 7.57 -23.18
N GLN A 192 18.12 7.68 -23.12
CA GLN A 192 19.01 6.61 -22.63
C GLN A 192 19.65 7.02 -21.32
N ILE A 193 19.62 6.12 -20.33
CA ILE A 193 20.27 6.31 -19.04
C ILE A 193 21.30 5.19 -18.85
N ASN A 194 22.55 5.59 -18.60
CA ASN A 194 23.58 4.63 -18.23
C ASN A 194 23.32 4.11 -16.81
N GLY A 195 23.11 2.80 -16.65
CA GLY A 195 22.72 2.23 -15.36
C GLY A 195 23.81 2.31 -14.30
N GLN A 196 25.09 2.24 -14.68
CA GLN A 196 26.20 2.41 -13.74
C GLN A 196 26.29 3.85 -13.23
N CYS A 197 26.18 4.84 -14.12
CA CYS A 197 26.14 6.25 -13.74
C CYS A 197 24.93 6.55 -12.84
N LEU A 198 23.77 5.98 -13.18
CA LEU A 198 22.55 6.11 -12.39
C LEU A 198 22.72 5.53 -10.99
N PHE A 199 23.24 4.30 -10.88
CA PHE A 199 23.47 3.63 -9.61
C PHE A 199 24.51 4.39 -8.75
N ASN A 200 25.59 4.88 -9.37
CA ASN A 200 26.60 5.66 -8.66
C ASN A 200 26.02 6.97 -8.10
N ASN A 201 25.19 7.68 -8.87
CA ASN A 201 24.51 8.89 -8.41
C ASN A 201 23.55 8.58 -7.25
N LEU A 202 22.73 7.53 -7.41
CA LEU A 202 21.81 7.07 -6.37
C LEU A 202 22.56 6.74 -5.07
N LYS A 203 23.65 5.96 -5.18
CA LYS A 203 24.49 5.55 -4.06
C LYS A 203 25.03 6.77 -3.29
N LEU A 204 25.53 7.79 -3.99
CA LEU A 204 26.02 9.02 -3.35
C LEU A 204 24.90 9.75 -2.60
N LYS A 205 23.70 9.84 -3.18
CA LYS A 205 22.54 10.47 -2.51
C LYS A 205 22.09 9.68 -1.28
N CYS A 206 22.01 8.35 -1.38
CA CYS A 206 21.67 7.48 -0.26
C CYS A 206 22.67 7.62 0.90
N GLN A 207 23.98 7.66 0.59
CA GLN A 207 25.03 7.84 1.59
C GLN A 207 24.90 9.18 2.33
N ARG A 208 24.59 10.27 1.61
CA ARG A 208 24.40 11.60 2.21
C ARG A 208 23.21 11.66 3.17
N LEU A 209 22.17 10.87 2.91
CA LEU A 209 20.92 10.90 3.68
C LEU A 209 20.74 9.68 4.60
N GLY A 210 21.74 8.81 4.71
CA GLY A 210 21.72 7.62 5.57
C GLY A 210 20.70 6.56 5.15
N VAL A 211 20.36 6.45 3.87
CA VAL A 211 19.33 5.53 3.35
C VAL A 211 19.95 4.24 2.81
N ASN A 212 19.24 3.11 2.93
CA ASN A 212 19.69 1.82 2.40
C ASN A 212 19.78 1.84 0.86
N VAL A 213 21.01 1.76 0.34
CA VAL A 213 21.30 1.83 -1.11
C VAL A 213 20.61 0.71 -1.90
N ASN A 214 20.62 -0.52 -1.39
CA ASN A 214 20.09 -1.68 -2.13
C ASN A 214 18.57 -1.61 -2.25
N GLN A 215 17.89 -1.27 -1.15
CA GLN A 215 16.43 -1.07 -1.16
C GLN A 215 16.04 0.08 -2.08
N THR A 216 16.73 1.23 -1.96
CA THR A 216 16.44 2.41 -2.79
C THR A 216 16.69 2.10 -4.27
N SER A 217 17.75 1.35 -4.59
CA SER A 217 18.05 0.93 -5.95
C SER A 217 16.94 0.08 -6.54
N ASN A 218 16.45 -0.91 -5.78
CA ASN A 218 15.34 -1.76 -6.24
C ASN A 218 14.09 -0.92 -6.51
N HIS A 219 13.73 -0.02 -5.59
CA HIS A 219 12.58 0.86 -5.79
C HIS A 219 12.78 1.79 -7.00
N PHE A 220 13.95 2.40 -7.15
CA PHE A 220 14.21 3.29 -8.28
C PHE A 220 14.08 2.56 -9.62
N GLN A 221 14.53 1.31 -9.70
CA GLN A 221 14.35 0.49 -10.90
C GLN A 221 12.86 0.22 -11.18
N SER A 222 12.08 -0.13 -10.16
CA SER A 222 10.61 -0.29 -10.31
C SER A 222 9.94 1.01 -10.75
N TYR A 223 10.40 2.18 -10.26
CA TYR A 223 9.92 3.49 -10.69
C TYR A 223 10.20 3.75 -12.17
N LEU A 224 11.42 3.48 -12.63
CA LEU A 224 11.77 3.63 -14.05
C LEU A 224 10.88 2.74 -14.93
N GLN A 225 10.65 1.50 -14.54
CA GLN A 225 9.75 0.59 -15.27
C GLN A 225 8.32 1.13 -15.34
N ALA A 226 7.78 1.62 -14.21
CA ALA A 226 6.44 2.20 -14.16
C ALA A 226 6.30 3.47 -15.03
N LEU A 227 7.38 4.25 -15.16
CA LEU A 227 7.42 5.40 -16.06
C LEU A 227 7.47 5.00 -17.55
N GLY A 228 7.75 3.74 -17.87
CA GLY A 228 7.86 3.22 -19.23
C GLY A 228 9.30 2.95 -19.71
N PHE A 229 10.30 3.06 -18.83
CA PHE A 229 11.67 2.72 -19.21
C PHE A 229 11.87 1.20 -19.28
N GLU A 230 12.53 0.78 -20.35
CA GLU A 230 12.95 -0.59 -20.56
C GLU A 230 14.42 -0.77 -20.17
N LYS A 231 14.71 -1.78 -19.36
CA LYS A 231 16.09 -2.18 -19.07
C LYS A 231 16.61 -3.05 -20.22
N ARG A 232 17.69 -2.62 -20.88
CA ARG A 232 18.40 -3.41 -21.89
C ARG A 232 19.88 -3.44 -21.51
N ASN A 233 20.37 -4.63 -21.18
CA ASN A 233 21.70 -4.84 -20.60
C ASN A 233 21.89 -4.00 -19.31
N GLU A 234 22.93 -3.18 -19.27
CA GLU A 234 23.26 -2.30 -18.14
C GLU A 234 22.60 -0.92 -18.23
N ASN A 235 21.81 -0.64 -19.27
CA ASN A 235 21.24 0.69 -19.52
C ASN A 235 19.70 0.66 -19.51
N TRP A 236 19.12 1.85 -19.33
CA TRP A 236 17.68 2.08 -19.40
C TRP A 236 17.34 2.91 -20.63
N TYR A 237 16.24 2.56 -21.28
CA TYR A 237 15.81 3.18 -22.54
C TYR A 237 14.35 3.60 -22.42
N TYR A 238 14.07 4.84 -22.79
CA TYR A 238 12.72 5.38 -22.92
C TYR A 238 12.26 5.24 -24.36
N PRO A 239 11.21 4.47 -24.65
CA PRO A 239 10.70 4.32 -26.01
C PRO A 239 10.37 5.67 -26.65
N ASN A 240 10.54 5.74 -27.98
CA ASN A 240 10.26 6.93 -28.76
C ASN A 240 8.85 6.86 -29.33
N ASP A 241 7.84 7.03 -28.46
CA ASP A 241 6.45 7.15 -28.85
C ASP A 241 5.80 8.41 -28.25
N ASP A 242 4.84 8.99 -28.98
CA ASP A 242 4.17 10.24 -28.61
C ASP A 242 3.22 10.08 -27.40
N THR A 243 2.75 8.85 -27.16
CA THR A 243 1.85 8.54 -26.02
C THR A 243 2.60 8.61 -24.69
N GLN A 244 3.86 8.18 -24.69
CA GLN A 244 4.76 8.19 -23.57
C GLN A 244 5.23 9.60 -23.21
N LEU A 245 5.34 10.52 -24.18
CA LEU A 245 5.62 11.93 -23.87
C LEU A 245 4.46 12.57 -23.08
N ALA A 246 3.22 12.28 -23.43
CA ALA A 246 2.06 12.73 -22.67
C ALA A 246 2.06 12.17 -21.24
N TRP A 247 2.36 10.88 -21.09
CA TRP A 247 2.46 10.25 -19.76
C TRP A 247 3.63 10.81 -18.93
N SER A 248 4.78 11.06 -19.55
CA SER A 248 5.92 11.73 -18.91
C SER A 248 5.53 13.09 -18.33
N TRP A 249 4.69 13.86 -19.02
CA TRP A 249 4.19 15.14 -18.55
C TRP A 249 3.24 14.97 -17.36
N GLU A 250 2.34 14.00 -17.40
CA GLU A 250 1.45 13.69 -16.26
C GLU A 250 2.26 13.31 -15.02
N TYR A 251 3.20 12.37 -15.14
CA TYR A 251 4.08 11.98 -14.04
C TYR A 251 4.91 13.15 -13.51
N TYR A 252 5.44 13.99 -14.39
CA TYR A 252 6.20 15.17 -13.99
C TYR A 252 5.35 16.14 -13.16
N LYS A 253 4.12 16.43 -13.60
CA LYS A 253 3.17 17.25 -12.83
C LYS A 253 2.87 16.64 -11.47
N GLU A 254 2.63 15.33 -11.41
CA GLU A 254 2.33 14.64 -10.15
C GLU A 254 3.49 14.74 -9.15
N PHE A 255 4.73 14.50 -9.58
CA PHE A 255 5.90 14.61 -8.72
C PHE A 255 6.10 16.05 -8.20
N ILE A 256 5.88 17.06 -9.04
CA ILE A 256 5.91 18.47 -8.60
C ILE A 256 4.79 18.76 -7.60
N ASN A 257 3.58 18.29 -7.87
CA ASN A 257 2.42 18.52 -7.00
C ASN A 257 2.59 17.88 -5.63
N GLN A 258 3.21 16.70 -5.55
CA GLN A 258 3.60 16.09 -4.26
C GLN A 258 4.59 16.97 -3.49
N GLN A 259 5.60 17.50 -4.17
CA GLN A 259 6.59 18.37 -3.56
C GLN A 259 5.95 19.69 -3.07
N ALA A 260 5.07 20.27 -3.89
CA ALA A 260 4.31 21.47 -3.56
C ALA A 260 3.34 21.22 -2.39
N CYS A 261 2.69 20.07 -2.31
CA CYS A 261 1.85 19.71 -1.17
C CYS A 261 2.65 19.60 0.12
N MET A 262 3.84 19.00 0.10
CA MET A 262 4.73 18.98 1.27
C MET A 262 5.28 20.37 1.64
N LEU A 263 5.51 21.23 0.64
CA LEU A 263 5.86 22.64 0.85
C LEU A 263 4.69 23.45 1.45
N ILE A 264 3.46 23.28 0.97
CA ILE A 264 2.28 23.96 1.51
C ILE A 264 2.02 23.52 2.96
N CYS A 265 2.18 22.23 3.26
CA CYS A 265 2.08 21.73 4.63
C CYS A 265 3.18 22.29 5.55
N THR A 266 4.42 22.43 5.06
CA THR A 266 5.52 23.04 5.84
C THR A 266 5.37 24.56 5.97
N PHE A 267 4.94 25.28 4.93
CA PHE A 267 4.70 26.73 4.98
C PHE A 267 3.48 27.10 5.85
N ALA A 268 2.43 26.29 5.90
CA ALA A 268 1.32 26.48 6.84
C ALA A 268 1.74 26.35 8.32
N VAL A 269 2.89 25.69 8.59
CA VAL A 269 3.52 25.61 9.91
C VAL A 269 4.49 26.77 10.16
N ILE A 270 5.17 27.25 9.11
CA ILE A 270 6.24 28.27 9.19
C ILE A 270 5.70 29.72 9.10
N ILE A 271 4.57 29.99 8.43
CA ILE A 271 3.94 31.32 8.46
C ILE A 271 3.22 31.50 9.80
N LYS A 272 4.03 31.76 10.81
CA LYS A 272 3.74 32.44 12.06
C LYS A 272 4.99 33.18 12.49
#